data_AF-A0A9X8VKN3-F1
#
_entry.id   AF-A0A9X8VKN3-F1
#
_cell.length_a   1.000
_cell.length_b   1.000
_cell.length_c   1.000
_cell.angle_alpha   90.00
_cell.angle_beta   90.00
_cell.angle_gamma   90.00
#
_symmetry.space_group_name_H-M   'P 1'
#
loop_
_entity.id
_entity.type
_entity.pdbx_description
1 polymer ?
#
loop_
_entity_poly.entity_id
_entity_poly.type
_entity_poly.pdbx_seq_one_letter_code
_entity_poly.pdbx_strand_id
1 'polypeptide(L)' 'GVSRAQIALAWLLNKPTVSAPIVGASRSEQLDDAIAAVDLSLSPQEVAELETAYVPHRVTGFE' A
#
# COMPACT_ATOMS: atom_id res chain seq x y z
N GLY A 1 -15.46 7.88 -2.31
CA GLY A 1 -14.24 7.58 -3.09
C GLY A 1 -13.26 6.86 -2.19
N VAL A 2 -12.23 6.22 -2.74
CA VAL A 2 -11.24 5.45 -1.97
C VAL A 2 -10.08 6.38 -1.56
N SER A 3 -9.62 6.29 -0.32
CA SER A 3 -8.51 7.07 0.21
C SER A 3 -7.18 6.60 -0.39
N ARG A 4 -6.17 7.48 -0.41
CA ARG A 4 -4.82 7.11 -0.86
C ARG A 4 -4.19 6.03 0.03
N ALA A 5 -4.53 6.03 1.32
CA ALA A 5 -4.04 5.01 2.25
C ALA A 5 -4.65 3.64 1.92
N GLN A 6 -5.96 3.60 1.62
CA GLN A 6 -6.64 2.39 1.19
C GLN A 6 -6.00 1.80 -0.08
N ILE A 7 -5.77 2.63 -1.10
CA ILE A 7 -5.12 2.19 -2.36
C ILE A 7 -3.71 1.63 -2.09
N ALA A 8 -2.90 2.32 -1.29
CA ALA A 8 -1.54 1.90 -0.99
C ALA A 8 -1.50 0.56 -0.23
N LEU A 9 -2.40 0.38 0.74
CA LEU A 9 -2.47 -0.86 1.52
C LEU A 9 -3.02 -2.02 0.70
N ALA A 10 -4.04 -1.80 -0.12
CA ALA A 10 -4.57 -2.81 -1.04
C ALA A 10 -3.52 -3.27 -2.07
N TRP A 11 -2.72 -2.33 -2.59
CA TRP A 11 -1.58 -2.64 -3.46
C TRP A 11 -0.54 -3.52 -2.76
N LEU A 12 -0.22 -3.22 -1.49
CA LEU A 12 0.75 -3.98 -0.71
C LEU A 12 0.23 -5.40 -0.38
N LEU A 13 -1.06 -5.51 -0.05
CA LEU A 13 -1.75 -6.80 0.18
C LEU A 13 -1.82 -7.67 -1.09
N ASN A 14 -1.81 -7.07 -2.28
CA ASN A 14 -1.77 -7.80 -3.55
C ASN A 14 -0.38 -8.39 -3.89
N LYS A 15 0.66 -8.12 -3.09
CA LYS A 15 2.01 -8.63 -3.38
C LYS A 15 2.19 -10.04 -2.86
N PRO A 16 2.64 -10.99 -3.70
CA PRO A 16 2.77 -12.40 -3.30
C PRO A 16 3.82 -12.62 -2.19
N THR A 17 4.76 -11.71 -2.03
CA THR A 17 5.80 -11.76 -1.00
C THR A 17 5.39 -11.13 0.33
N VAL A 18 4.21 -10.50 0.39
CA VAL A 18 3.71 -9.82 1.58
C VAL A 18 2.68 -10.70 2.26
N SER A 19 2.96 -11.13 3.49
CA SER A 19 1.97 -11.86 4.30
C SER A 19 0.94 -10.93 4.93
N ALA A 20 1.39 -9.82 5.53
CA ALA A 20 0.53 -8.76 6.06
C ALA A 20 1.35 -7.48 6.25
N PRO A 21 0.79 -6.29 5.92
CA PRO A 21 1.43 -5.01 6.20
C PRO A 21 1.31 -4.63 7.69
N ILE A 22 2.37 -4.03 8.24
CA ILE A 22 2.34 -3.44 9.58
C ILE A 22 1.92 -1.98 9.46
N VAL A 23 0.81 -1.61 10.09
CA VAL A 23 0.26 -0.25 10.06
C VAL A 23 0.27 0.39 11.44
N GLY A 24 0.83 1.59 11.53
CA GLY A 24 0.74 2.44 12.72
C GLY A 24 -0.39 3.46 12.56
N ALA A 25 -1.24 3.59 13.56
CA ALA A 25 -2.34 4.54 13.58
C ALA A 25 -2.32 5.34 14.89
N SER A 26 -2.35 6.67 14.80
CA SER A 26 -2.50 7.59 15.94
C SER A 26 -3.88 8.25 16.01
N ARG A 27 -4.72 8.00 15.00
CA ARG A 27 -6.13 8.41 14.95
C ARG A 27 -7.00 7.25 14.45
N SER A 28 -8.25 7.20 14.90
CA SER A 28 -9.19 6.13 14.55
C SER A 28 -9.44 6.03 13.04
N GLU A 29 -9.50 7.16 12.33
CA GLU A 29 -9.80 7.16 10.89
C GLU A 29 -8.71 6.44 10.08
N GLN A 30 -7.47 6.41 10.59
CA GLN A 30 -6.38 5.67 9.94
C GLN A 30 -6.56 4.15 10.07
N LEU A 31 -7.16 3.70 11.17
CA LEU A 31 -7.52 2.30 11.36
C LEU A 31 -8.68 1.92 10.43
N ASP A 32 -9.68 2.78 10.31
CA ASP A 32 -10.83 2.57 9.41
C ASP A 32 -10.36 2.42 7.95
N ASP A 33 -9.46 3.29 7.49
CA ASP A 33 -8.84 3.19 6.17
C ASP A 33 -8.04 1.88 6.00
N ALA A 34 -7.30 1.46 7.02
CA ALA A 34 -6.51 0.23 6.95
C ALA A 34 -7.40 -1.02 6.88
N ILE A 35 -8.51 -1.05 7.62
CA ILE A 35 -9.48 -2.14 7.59
C ILE A 35 -10.17 -2.19 6.22
N ALA A 36 -10.65 -1.04 5.73
CA ALA A 36 -11.38 -0.97 4.47
C ALA A 36 -10.49 -1.29 3.24
N ALA A 37 -9.16 -1.25 3.38
CA ALA A 37 -8.23 -1.68 2.32
C ALA A 37 -8.25 -3.20 2.07
N VAL A 38 -8.64 -4.01 3.06
CA VAL A 38 -8.65 -5.48 2.96
C VAL A 38 -9.67 -5.98 1.94
N ASP A 39 -10.79 -5.27 1.81
CA ASP A 39 -11.87 -5.61 0.86
C ASP A 39 -11.62 -5.04 -0.56
N LEU A 40 -10.54 -4.27 -0.74
CA LEU A 40 -10.23 -3.62 -2.01
C LEU A 40 -9.32 -4.51 -2.87
N SER A 41 -9.84 -4.96 -4.01
CA SER A 41 -9.03 -5.63 -5.05
C SER A 41 -8.64 -4.64 -6.13
N LEU A 42 -7.36 -4.64 -6.52
CA LEU A 42 -6.87 -3.88 -7.67
C LEU A 42 -6.71 -4.81 -8.87
N SER A 43 -7.12 -4.34 -10.04
CA SER A 43 -6.86 -5.04 -11.29
C SER A 43 -5.35 -5.07 -11.61
N PRO A 44 -4.89 -6.04 -12.41
CA PRO A 44 -3.49 -6.07 -12.86
C PRO A 44 -3.04 -4.77 -13.54
N GLN A 45 -3.95 -4.11 -14.27
CA GLN A 45 -3.69 -2.85 -14.96
C GLN A 45 -3.47 -1.69 -13.97
N GLU A 46 -4.32 -1.58 -12.95
CA GLU A 46 -4.17 -0.55 -11.90
C GLU A 46 -2.90 -0.76 -11.10
N VAL A 47 -2.54 -2.02 -10.78
CA VAL A 47 -1.28 -2.34 -10.11
C VAL A 47 -0.08 -1.89 -10.96
N ALA A 48 -0.09 -2.18 -12.26
CA ALA A 48 0.98 -1.76 -13.18
C ALA A 48 1.07 -0.23 -13.33
N GLU A 49 -0.07 0.46 -13.36
CA GLU A 49 -0.13 1.92 -13.42
C GLU A 49 0.50 2.56 -12.18
N LEU A 50 0.16 2.05 -10.98
CA LEU A 50 0.72 2.53 -9.70
C LEU A 50 2.25 2.38 -9.65
N GLU A 51 2.81 1.36 -10.29
CA GLU A 51 4.25 1.08 -10.30
C GLU A 51 5.04 1.84 -11.35
N THR A 52 4.37 2.37 -12.38
CA THR A 52 5.04 3.02 -13.52
C THR A 52 5.89 4.23 -13.09
N ALA A 53 5.46 4.93 -12.03
CA ALA A 53 6.17 6.10 -11.51
C ALA A 53 7.28 5.77 -10.49
N TYR A 54 7.47 4.50 -10.12
CA TYR A 54 8.42 4.12 -9.07
C TYR A 54 9.87 4.23 -9.56
N VAL A 55 10.71 4.91 -8.77
CA VAL A 55 12.16 5.03 -8.99
C VAL A 55 12.88 4.43 -7.78
N PRO A 56 13.68 3.36 -7.94
CA PRO A 56 14.43 2.76 -6.85
C PRO A 56 15.39 3.77 -6.20
N HIS A 57 15.28 3.93 -4.89
CA HIS A 57 16.22 4.75 -4.12
C HIS A 57 17.44 3.90 -3.75
N ARG A 58 18.65 4.41 -3.99
CA ARG A 58 19.88 3.73 -3.55
C ARG A 58 19.96 3.72 -2.02
N VAL A 59 20.53 2.67 -1.45
CA VAL A 59 20.80 2.61 -0.01
C VAL A 59 21.76 3.75 0.37
N THR A 60 21.41 4.50 1.41
CA THR A 60 22.22 5.57 2.00
C THR A 60 22.49 5.24 3.48
N GLY A 61 23.59 5.76 4.05
CA GLY A 61 23.87 5.63 5.49
C GLY A 61 24.68 4.40 5.93
N PHE A 62 25.25 3.65 4.98
CA PHE A 62 26.31 2.68 5.24
C PHE A 62 27.61 3.20 4.60
N GLU A 63 28.42 3.91 5.39
CA GLU A 63 29.88 3.99 5.25
C GLU A 63 30.51 3.17 6.38
#